data_AF-A0A395IGH1-F1
#
_entry.id   AF-A0A395IGH1-F1
#
_cell.length_a   1.000
_cell.length_b   1.000
_cell.length_c   1.000
_cell.angle_alpha   90.00
_cell.angle_beta   90.00
_cell.angle_gamma   90.00
#
_symmetry.space_group_name_H-M   'P 1'
#
loop_
_entity.id
_entity.type
_entity.pdbx_description
1 polymer ?
#
loop_
_entity_poly.entity_id
_entity_poly.type
_entity_poly.pdbx_seq_one_letter_code
_entity_poly.pdbx_strand_id
1 'polypeptide(L)'
;MLFETLKNSLRAVVETHGQDKQDFPVTKVVVAEGKEDITIKISDEGGGIPRSAIPLVWTYMYTTVDSTPSLDPDFDKSDFKAPMAGFGYGLPISRLYARYFGGDLKLISMEGYV
;
A
#
# COMPACT_ATOMS: atom_id res chain seq x y z
N MET A 1 7.31 -3.30 5.47
CA MET A 1 6.60 -4.06 4.42
C MET A 1 5.11 -4.10 4.70
N LEU A 2 4.64 -4.89 5.67
CA LEU A 2 3.20 -5.06 5.96
C LEU A 2 2.46 -3.75 6.26
N PHE A 3 3.06 -2.89 7.08
CA PHE A 3 2.51 -1.58 7.41
C PHE A 3 2.19 -0.75 6.16
N GLU A 4 3.17 -0.59 5.25
CA GLU A 4 3.00 0.18 4.01
C GLU A 4 1.96 -0.44 3.08
N THR A 5 1.97 -1.77 2.91
CA THR A 5 1.01 -2.45 2.03
C THR A 5 -0.41 -2.38 2.57
N LEU A 6 -0.60 -2.53 3.89
CA LEU A 6 -1.93 -2.42 4.53
C LEU A 6 -2.44 -0.98 4.48
N LYS A 7 -1.59 0.00 4.76
CA LYS A 7 -1.93 1.43 4.67
C LYS A 7 -2.42 1.80 3.26
N ASN A 8 -1.70 1.38 2.22
CA ASN A 8 -2.10 1.63 0.83
C ASN A 8 -3.43 0.95 0.47
N SER A 9 -3.60 -0.30 0.91
CA SER A 9 -4.82 -1.09 0.69
C SER A 9 -6.05 -0.46 1.37
N LEU A 10 -5.93 -0.08 2.64
CA LEU A 10 -7.01 0.59 3.39
C LEU A 10 -7.35 1.96 2.81
N ARG A 11 -6.34 2.75 2.42
CA ARG A 11 -6.55 4.03 1.74
C ARG A 11 -7.35 3.85 0.45
N ALA A 12 -6.96 2.89 -0.39
CA ALA A 12 -7.66 2.62 -1.65
C ALA A 12 -9.13 2.22 -1.44
N VAL A 13 -9.42 1.39 -0.43
CA VAL A 13 -10.78 1.00 -0.08
C VAL A 13 -11.63 2.20 0.33
N VAL A 14 -11.11 3.07 1.21
CA VAL A 14 -11.83 4.26 1.69
C VAL A 14 -12.05 5.28 0.58
N GLU A 15 -11.04 5.54 -0.24
CA GLU A 15 -11.13 6.49 -1.36
C GLU A 15 -12.13 6.00 -2.43
N THR A 16 -12.17 4.70 -2.71
CA THR A 16 -13.06 4.12 -3.73
C THR A 16 -14.52 4.08 -3.28
N HIS A 17 -14.77 3.80 -1.99
CA HIS A 17 -16.12 3.62 -1.46
C HIS A 17 -16.77 4.89 -0.89
N GLY A 18 -15.98 5.95 -0.72
CA GLY A 18 -16.41 7.20 -0.11
C GLY A 18 -16.24 7.19 1.41
N GLN A 19 -15.85 8.36 1.96
CA GLN A 19 -15.56 8.53 3.38
C GLN A 19 -16.79 8.41 4.28
N ASP A 20 -17.98 8.65 3.72
CA ASP A 20 -19.25 8.63 4.45
C ASP A 20 -19.87 7.22 4.55
N LYS A 21 -19.25 6.20 3.95
CA LYS A 21 -19.74 4.83 4.00
C LYS A 21 -19.56 4.26 5.41
N GLN A 22 -20.60 3.64 5.94
CA GLN A 22 -20.55 3.03 7.28
C GLN A 22 -19.84 1.67 7.27
N ASP A 23 -19.99 0.91 6.17
CA ASP A 23 -19.42 -0.42 6.01
C ASP A 23 -18.45 -0.47 4.82
N PHE A 24 -17.20 -0.85 5.07
CA PHE A 24 -16.19 -1.04 4.03
C PHE A 24 -15.96 -2.53 3.76
N PRO A 25 -15.64 -2.93 2.51
CA PRO A 25 -15.21 -4.29 2.26
C PRO A 25 -13.92 -4.59 3.03
N VAL A 26 -13.85 -5.80 3.58
CA VAL A 26 -12.74 -6.21 4.45
C VAL A 26 -11.49 -6.45 3.61
N THR A 27 -10.41 -5.74 3.93
CA THR A 27 -9.07 -6.08 3.44
C THR A 27 -8.66 -7.45 4.00
N LYS A 28 -8.54 -8.45 3.11
CA LYS A 28 -8.24 -9.84 3.48
C LYS A 28 -6.73 -10.03 3.54
N VAL A 29 -6.24 -10.54 4.67
CA VAL A 29 -4.84 -10.96 4.84
C VAL A 29 -4.79 -12.47 4.94
N VAL A 30 -4.08 -13.11 4.02
CA VAL A 30 -3.89 -14.56 3.99
C VAL A 30 -2.42 -14.85 4.23
N VAL A 31 -2.12 -15.62 5.27
CA VAL A 31 -0.77 -16.12 5.57
C VAL A 31 -0.72 -17.59 5.19
N ALA A 32 0.21 -17.94 4.33
CA ALA A 32 0.44 -19.32 3.89
C ALA A 32 1.91 -19.68 4.08
N GLU A 33 2.15 -20.86 4.64
CA GLU A 33 3.47 -21.44 4.79
C GLU A 33 3.62 -22.57 3.76
N GLY A 34 4.69 -22.50 2.97
CA GLY A 34 5.16 -23.57 2.11
C GLY A 34 6.43 -24.20 2.67
N LYS A 35 7.00 -25.15 1.92
CA LYS A 35 8.27 -25.80 2.33
C LYS A 35 9.48 -24.87 2.23
N GLU A 36 9.42 -23.89 1.32
CA GLU A 36 10.54 -23.00 0.99
C GLU A 36 10.19 -21.52 1.24
N ASP A 37 8.90 -21.17 1.25
CA ASP A 37 8.43 -19.79 1.27
C ASP A 37 7.33 -19.57 2.31
N ILE A 38 7.28 -18.37 2.90
CA ILE A 38 6.11 -17.84 3.61
C ILE A 38 5.50 -16.74 2.73
N THR A 39 4.23 -16.89 2.38
CA THR A 39 3.48 -15.90 1.59
C THR A 39 2.48 -15.18 2.46
N ILE A 40 2.55 -13.85 2.46
CA ILE A 40 1.51 -12.98 3.04
C ILE A 40 0.83 -12.26 1.87
N LYS A 41 -0.42 -12.63 1.59
CA LYS A 41 -1.24 -12.03 0.54
C LYS A 41 -2.22 -11.04 1.17
N ILE A 42 -2.14 -9.78 0.77
CA ILE A 42 -3.11 -8.73 1.11
C ILE A 42 -3.99 -8.51 -0.11
N SER A 43 -5.30 -8.56 0.07
CA SER A 43 -6.30 -8.36 -0.97
C SER A 43 -7.32 -7.34 -0.52
N ASP A 44 -7.64 -6.39 -1.39
CA ASP A 44 -8.68 -5.39 -1.19
C ASP A 44 -9.61 -5.27 -2.40
N GLU A 45 -10.69 -4.54 -2.16
CA GLU A 45 -11.70 -4.13 -3.14
C GLU A 45 -11.56 -2.61 -3.37
N GLY A 46 -10.32 -2.09 -3.42
CA GLY A 46 -10.02 -0.66 -3.56
C GLY A 46 -10.01 -0.14 -4.99
N GLY A 47 -10.76 -0.74 -5.92
CA GLY A 47 -10.85 -0.29 -7.32
C GLY A 47 -9.65 -0.64 -8.21
N GLY A 48 -8.52 -1.03 -7.61
CA GLY A 48 -7.31 -1.40 -8.32
C GLY A 48 -6.55 -0.23 -8.95
N ILE A 49 -5.51 -0.58 -9.69
CA ILE A 49 -4.56 0.33 -10.34
C ILE A 49 -4.61 0.08 -11.86
N PRO A 50 -4.74 1.14 -12.68
CA PRO A 50 -4.71 1.03 -14.13
C PRO A 50 -3.42 0.37 -14.63
N ARG A 51 -3.53 -0.48 -15.65
CA ARG A 51 -2.36 -1.24 -16.18
C ARG A 51 -1.19 -0.33 -16.60
N SER A 52 -1.50 0.86 -17.13
CA SER A 52 -0.49 1.86 -17.52
C SER A 52 0.31 2.41 -16.34
N ALA A 53 -0.25 2.42 -15.13
CA ALA A 53 0.39 2.93 -13.92
C ALA A 53 1.16 1.86 -13.14
N ILE A 54 0.96 0.57 -13.41
CA ILE A 54 1.63 -0.54 -12.70
C ILE A 54 3.16 -0.44 -12.70
N PRO A 55 3.85 -0.06 -13.79
CA PRO A 55 5.30 0.12 -13.72
C PRO A 55 5.72 1.28 -12.81
N LEU A 56 4.89 2.33 -12.72
CA LEU A 56 5.18 3.56 -11.98
C LEU A 56 5.08 3.37 -10.46
N VAL A 57 4.24 2.46 -9.96
CA VAL A 57 4.10 2.23 -8.51
C VAL A 57 5.40 1.76 -7.84
N TRP A 58 6.37 1.31 -8.63
CA TRP A 58 7.69 0.88 -8.17
C TRP A 58 8.76 1.95 -8.29
N THR A 59 8.48 3.11 -8.89
CA THR A 59 9.45 4.21 -8.98
C THR A 59 9.39 5.06 -7.71
N TYR A 60 10.55 5.56 -7.30
CA TYR A 60 10.62 6.47 -6.16
C TYR A 60 9.90 7.78 -6.45
N MET A 61 9.32 8.38 -5.41
CA MET A 61 8.54 9.63 -5.45
C MET A 61 7.25 9.58 -6.28
N TYR A 62 6.91 8.46 -6.93
CA TYR A 62 5.62 8.33 -7.60
C TYR A 62 4.49 8.22 -6.56
N THR A 63 3.48 9.08 -6.71
CA THR A 63 2.34 9.17 -5.80
C THR A 63 1.10 9.62 -6.55
N THR A 64 -0.07 9.19 -6.10
CA THR A 64 -1.39 9.62 -6.60
C THR A 64 -1.99 10.75 -5.77
N VAL A 65 -1.22 11.33 -4.84
CA VAL A 65 -1.64 12.45 -3.99
C VAL A 65 -1.21 13.75 -4.66
N ASP A 66 -2.15 14.68 -4.88
CA ASP A 66 -1.92 15.95 -5.58
C ASP A 66 -1.00 16.93 -4.83
N SER A 67 -0.86 16.77 -3.52
CA SER A 67 -0.01 17.63 -2.69
C SER A 67 0.77 16.79 -1.70
N THR A 68 2.11 16.86 -1.77
CA THR A 68 2.97 16.25 -0.76
C THR A 68 2.69 16.92 0.58
N PRO A 69 2.22 16.17 1.58
CA PRO A 69 1.90 16.73 2.89
C PRO A 69 3.19 17.25 3.55
N SER A 70 3.12 18.46 4.10
CA SER A 70 4.23 19.05 4.85
C SER A 70 4.48 18.24 6.12
N LEU A 71 5.72 17.80 6.32
CA LEU A 71 6.13 17.24 7.60
C LEU A 71 6.16 18.38 8.62
N ASP A 72 5.43 18.21 9.72
CA ASP A 72 5.53 19.11 10.86
C ASP A 72 6.98 19.04 11.40
N PRO A 73 7.71 20.16 11.53
CA PRO A 73 9.06 20.14 12.09
C PRO A 73 9.11 19.63 13.54
N ASP A 74 8.01 19.67 14.29
CA ASP A 74 7.88 19.13 15.66
C ASP A 74 7.43 17.65 15.66
N PHE A 75 7.55 16.95 14.53
CA PHE A 75 7.15 15.55 14.40
C PHE A 75 8.03 14.62 15.26
N ASP A 76 7.55 14.32 16.46
CA ASP A 76 8.16 13.34 17.34
C ASP A 76 7.97 11.93 16.78
N LYS A 77 9.02 11.10 16.80
CA LYS A 77 8.99 9.74 16.20
C LYS A 77 7.92 8.81 16.80
N SER A 78 7.36 9.17 17.95
CA SER A 78 6.27 8.46 18.62
C SER A 78 4.88 8.89 18.15
N ASP A 79 4.75 10.02 17.48
CA ASP A 79 3.47 10.52 17.00
C ASP A 79 3.12 9.87 15.65
N PHE A 80 2.09 9.04 15.65
CA PHE A 80 1.59 8.30 14.48
C PHE A 80 0.91 9.21 13.44
N LYS A 81 1.16 10.53 13.45
CA LYS A 81 0.56 11.53 12.56
C LYS A 81 1.29 11.66 11.23
N ALA A 82 2.05 10.64 10.83
CA ALA A 82 2.74 10.66 9.55
C ALA A 82 1.67 10.61 8.44
N PRO A 83 1.79 11.40 7.37
CA PRO A 83 0.79 11.41 6.33
C PRO A 83 0.57 10.00 5.74
N MET A 84 -0.70 9.61 5.58
CA MET A 84 -1.09 8.26 5.13
C MET A 84 -0.53 7.92 3.74
N ALA A 85 -0.27 8.91 2.90
CA ALA A 85 0.41 8.76 1.62
C ALA A 85 1.07 10.10 1.23
N GLY A 86 1.85 10.11 0.14
CA GLY A 86 2.33 11.36 -0.45
C GLY A 86 3.80 11.36 -0.83
N PHE A 87 4.66 10.65 -0.11
CA PHE A 87 6.10 10.68 -0.39
C PHE A 87 6.55 9.71 -1.50
N GLY A 88 5.76 8.69 -1.84
CA GLY A 88 6.06 7.78 -2.95
C GLY A 88 7.25 6.84 -2.74
N TYR A 89 7.66 6.57 -1.48
CA TYR A 89 8.76 5.64 -1.18
C TYR A 89 8.29 4.26 -0.64
N GLY A 90 7.02 4.13 -0.22
CA GLY A 90 6.55 2.99 0.57
C GLY A 90 6.68 1.63 -0.12
N LEU A 91 6.15 1.49 -1.34
CA LEU A 91 6.23 0.27 -2.15
C LEU A 91 7.66 -0.09 -2.59
N PRO A 92 8.46 0.82 -3.18
CA PRO A 92 9.82 0.48 -3.57
C PRO A 92 10.71 0.08 -2.38
N ILE A 93 10.61 0.77 -1.23
CA ILE A 93 11.35 0.41 -0.02
C ILE A 93 10.86 -0.94 0.54
N SER A 94 9.55 -1.17 0.57
CA SER A 94 9.01 -2.46 1.03
C SER A 94 9.48 -3.63 0.16
N ARG A 95 9.58 -3.44 -1.16
CA ARG A 95 10.13 -4.44 -2.07
C ARG A 95 11.62 -4.66 -1.86
N LEU A 96 12.39 -3.61 -1.58
CA LEU A 96 13.80 -3.71 -1.22
C LEU A 96 14.00 -4.57 0.05
N TYR A 97 13.19 -4.34 1.09
CA TYR A 97 13.23 -5.15 2.31
C TYR A 97 12.89 -6.62 2.05
N ALA A 98 11.90 -6.91 1.20
CA ALA A 98 11.54 -8.29 0.87
C ALA A 98 12.70 -9.02 0.16
N ARG A 99 13.34 -8.33 -0.78
CA ARG A 99 14.45 -8.88 -1.58
C ARG A 99 15.75 -9.01 -0.80
N TYR A 100 15.97 -8.18 0.22
CA TYR A 100 17.18 -8.22 1.03
C TYR A 100 17.44 -9.61 1.65
N PHE A 101 16.38 -10.34 2.01
CA PHE A 101 16.46 -11.70 2.53
C PHE A 101 16.06 -12.78 1.51
N GLY A 102 16.11 -12.47 0.21
CA GLY A 102 15.85 -13.45 -0.86
C GLY A 102 14.37 -13.64 -1.25
N GLY A 103 13.44 -12.86 -0.68
CA GLY A 103 12.04 -12.86 -1.08
C GLY A 103 11.72 -11.86 -2.21
N ASP A 104 10.43 -11.57 -2.42
CA ASP A 104 9.98 -10.47 -3.30
C ASP A 104 8.63 -9.91 -2.82
N LEU A 105 8.32 -8.69 -3.23
CA LEU A 105 6.99 -8.09 -3.09
C LEU A 105 6.40 -7.93 -4.49
N LYS A 106 5.30 -8.61 -4.75
CA LYS A 106 4.59 -8.59 -6.03
C LYS A 106 3.24 -7.92 -5.85
N LEU A 107 2.81 -7.18 -6.86
CA LEU A 107 1.51 -6.52 -6.91
C LEU A 107 0.76 -7.04 -8.13
N ILE A 108 -0.48 -7.48 -7.90
CA ILE A 108 -1.41 -7.91 -8.95
C ILE A 108 -2.66 -7.05 -8.78
N SER A 109 -2.98 -6.28 -9.81
CA SER A 109 -4.09 -5.33 -9.81
C SER A 109 -5.20 -5.80 -10.73
N MET A 110 -6.45 -5.61 -10.30
CA MET A 110 -7.65 -5.77 -11.09
C MET A 110 -8.38 -4.42 -11.14
N GLU A 111 -8.14 -3.66 -12.21
CA GLU A 111 -8.77 -2.35 -12.42
C GLU A 111 -10.30 -2.47 -12.50
N GLY A 112 -11.00 -1.68 -11.68
CA GLY A 112 -12.46 -1.66 -11.57
C GLY A 112 -13.07 -2.72 -10.64
N TYR A 113 -12.26 -3.51 -9.94
CA TYR A 113 -12.77 -4.49 -8.98
C TYR A 113 -13.13 -3.83 -7.64
N VAL A 114 -14.40 -3.99 -7.23
CA VAL A 114 -15.02 -3.44 -6.02
C VAL A 114 -15.94 -4.45 -5.37
#